data_AF-A0AAJ2Q1Q4-F1
#
_entry.id   AF-A0AAJ2Q1Q4-F1
#
_cell.length_a   1.000
_cell.length_b   1.000
_cell.length_c   1.000
_cell.angle_alpha   90.00
_cell.angle_beta   90.00
_cell.angle_gamma   90.00
#
_symmetry.space_group_name_H-M   'P 1'
#
loop_
_entity.id
_entity.type
_entity.pdbx_description
1 polymer ?
#
loop_
_entity_poly.entity_id
_entity_poly.type
_entity_poly.pdbx_seq_one_letter_code
_entity_poly.pdbx_strand_id
1 'polypeptide(L)'
;MSQPMPVRCPAIEHPDIPLADPALLEPLLRRLAVERPVGADEVFPLGTLRGDGRVDLCKQGLGPAGAAGVMPALAGSPHAVHALLGTNSLGDEGARSVADTLREGGHGLRTVYLGCNRIGAEGAAALAGALAGDGTVRALWLKRNPLGDAGVRALVPMLAGDTVLRTLDLVNSGITTAGLKALLGVLSRRERPVERLFLGGNGFGPEAAPLLAALVRDAGVRELYLPANHLGDEGASLLAAAADPARPVRLGLGGNGIGPAGANALADALGGIEALDLGRPMSERSLGATGNATGDAGAHALAAALPGSPLRRLELAHTGLTGRGAKELLGAVGADSRLEYVGLGPGLPRRVKRSFATRLRPDTGAHADLRAIRSVYR
;
A
#
# COMPACT_ATOMS: atom_id res chain seq x y z
N MET A 1 5.36 12.36 -17.50
CA MET A 1 6.24 11.49 -18.30
C MET A 1 5.39 10.47 -19.06
N SER A 2 5.70 10.17 -20.33
CA SER A 2 4.94 9.22 -21.16
C SER A 2 5.43 7.77 -21.08
N GLN A 3 6.68 7.54 -20.62
CA GLN A 3 7.26 6.21 -20.50
C GLN A 3 7.02 5.65 -19.08
N PRO A 4 6.54 4.41 -18.94
CA PRO A 4 6.27 3.82 -17.64
C PRO A 4 7.56 3.56 -16.87
N MET A 5 7.54 3.78 -15.56
CA MET A 5 8.65 3.39 -14.69
C MET A 5 8.84 1.86 -14.75
N PRO A 6 10.09 1.35 -14.89
CA PRO A 6 10.34 -0.09 -14.90
C PRO A 6 9.79 -0.76 -13.65
N VAL A 7 9.09 -1.87 -13.84
CA VAL A 7 8.62 -2.70 -12.74
C VAL A 7 9.78 -3.52 -12.20
N ARG A 8 10.14 -3.26 -10.94
CA ARG A 8 11.15 -4.01 -10.19
C ARG A 8 10.46 -5.16 -9.50
N CYS A 9 10.85 -6.39 -9.74
CA CYS A 9 10.32 -7.56 -9.03
C CYS A 9 11.35 -8.69 -9.13
N PRO A 10 11.77 -9.34 -8.02
CA PRO A 10 12.74 -10.44 -8.10
C PRO A 10 12.29 -11.57 -9.03
N ALA A 11 10.97 -11.83 -9.11
CA ALA A 11 10.48 -12.76 -10.11
C ALA A 11 10.85 -12.27 -11.51
N ILE A 12 10.59 -11.01 -11.89
CA ILE A 12 10.95 -10.50 -13.24
C ILE A 12 12.46 -10.50 -13.46
N GLU A 13 13.25 -10.10 -12.46
CA GLU A 13 14.70 -9.94 -12.56
C GLU A 13 15.45 -11.28 -12.58
N HIS A 14 14.84 -12.33 -12.02
CA HIS A 14 15.40 -13.68 -11.97
C HIS A 14 14.37 -14.69 -12.50
N PRO A 15 14.19 -14.77 -13.84
CA PRO A 15 13.20 -15.64 -14.47
C PRO A 15 13.40 -17.12 -14.12
N ASP A 16 14.67 -17.53 -14.00
CA ASP A 16 15.12 -18.92 -13.99
C ASP A 16 15.24 -19.54 -12.59
N ILE A 17 14.77 -18.85 -11.54
CA ILE A 17 14.72 -19.45 -10.19
C ILE A 17 13.82 -20.68 -10.25
N PRO A 18 14.31 -21.89 -9.87
CA PRO A 18 13.51 -23.10 -9.91
C PRO A 18 12.25 -22.97 -9.06
N LEU A 19 11.16 -23.53 -9.56
CA LEU A 19 9.92 -23.67 -8.81
C LEU A 19 10.10 -24.75 -7.73
N ALA A 20 9.37 -24.62 -6.63
CA ALA A 20 9.33 -25.65 -5.61
C ALA A 20 8.57 -26.88 -6.12
N ASP A 21 8.93 -28.05 -5.59
CA ASP A 21 8.18 -29.27 -5.81
C ASP A 21 6.74 -29.12 -5.25
N PRO A 22 5.70 -29.20 -6.10
CA PRO A 22 4.30 -29.06 -5.66
C PRO A 22 3.90 -30.07 -4.58
N ALA A 23 4.55 -31.24 -4.49
CA ALA A 23 4.27 -32.24 -3.46
C ALA A 23 4.51 -31.72 -2.03
N LEU A 24 5.36 -30.70 -1.87
CA LEU A 24 5.63 -30.06 -0.59
C LEU A 24 4.45 -29.21 -0.06
N LEU A 25 3.42 -28.94 -0.88
CA LEU A 25 2.18 -28.31 -0.43
C LEU A 25 1.27 -29.27 0.33
N GLU A 26 1.37 -30.58 0.09
CA GLU A 26 0.41 -31.58 0.59
C GLU A 26 0.13 -31.48 2.11
N PRO A 27 1.13 -31.30 2.99
CA PRO A 27 0.86 -31.14 4.42
C PRO A 27 -0.02 -29.93 4.75
N LEU A 28 0.20 -28.80 4.06
CA LEU A 28 -0.61 -27.59 4.23
C LEU A 28 -2.03 -27.79 3.66
N LEU A 29 -2.15 -28.40 2.48
CA LEU A 29 -3.46 -28.65 1.85
C LEU A 29 -4.34 -29.51 2.76
N ARG A 30 -3.78 -30.59 3.32
CA ARG A 30 -4.49 -31.41 4.32
C ARG A 30 -4.89 -30.61 5.54
N ARG A 31 -4.00 -29.75 6.05
CA ARG A 31 -4.30 -28.94 7.22
C ARG A 31 -5.46 -27.97 6.98
N LEU A 32 -5.52 -27.36 5.81
CA LEU A 32 -6.54 -26.38 5.44
C LEU A 32 -7.94 -26.98 5.38
N ALA A 33 -8.05 -28.28 5.08
CA ALA A 33 -9.31 -29.02 5.03
C ALA A 33 -9.84 -29.44 6.42
N VAL A 34 -8.99 -29.44 7.46
CA VAL A 34 -9.39 -29.89 8.81
C VAL A 34 -10.06 -28.74 9.57
N GLU A 35 -11.28 -28.92 10.06
CA GLU A 35 -12.05 -27.88 10.78
C GLU A 35 -11.46 -27.42 12.12
N ARG A 36 -10.48 -28.17 12.66
CA ARG A 36 -9.81 -27.82 13.93
C ARG A 36 -9.27 -26.38 13.90
N PRO A 37 -9.61 -25.53 14.89
CA PRO A 37 -9.15 -24.15 14.97
C PRO A 37 -7.61 -24.02 14.94
N VAL A 38 -7.13 -22.91 14.40
CA VAL A 38 -5.69 -22.55 14.38
C VAL A 38 -5.41 -21.68 15.61
N GLY A 39 -4.95 -22.29 16.70
CA GLY A 39 -4.66 -21.57 17.96
C GLY A 39 -3.30 -20.86 17.99
N ALA A 40 -2.38 -21.24 17.11
CA ALA A 40 -1.04 -20.67 16.98
C ALA A 40 -0.54 -20.83 15.54
N ASP A 41 0.54 -20.12 15.16
CA ASP A 41 1.12 -20.21 13.83
C ASP A 41 1.66 -21.64 13.57
N GLU A 42 1.21 -22.25 12.47
CA GLU A 42 1.61 -23.57 12.00
C GLU A 42 2.48 -23.43 10.74
N VAL A 43 3.72 -23.92 10.78
CA VAL A 43 4.70 -23.82 9.68
C VAL A 43 4.77 -25.14 8.92
N PHE A 44 4.75 -25.07 7.59
CA PHE A 44 4.78 -26.20 6.67
C PHE A 44 6.04 -26.14 5.79
N PRO A 45 6.37 -27.21 5.05
CA PRO A 45 7.46 -27.16 4.08
C PRO A 45 7.31 -26.00 3.09
N LEU A 46 6.08 -25.74 2.64
CA LEU A 46 5.72 -24.54 1.90
C LEU A 46 4.65 -23.76 2.65
N GLY A 47 5.05 -22.60 3.17
CA GLY A 47 4.17 -21.61 3.76
C GLY A 47 3.83 -21.79 5.25
N THR A 48 2.95 -20.91 5.73
CA THR A 48 2.56 -20.83 7.15
C THR A 48 1.07 -20.51 7.25
N LEU A 49 0.33 -21.27 8.07
CA LEU A 49 -1.05 -20.95 8.45
C LEU A 49 -1.02 -20.25 9.82
N ARG A 50 -1.52 -19.02 9.88
CA ARG A 50 -1.51 -18.21 11.11
C ARG A 50 -2.84 -18.24 11.83
N GLY A 51 -2.81 -18.01 13.14
CA GLY A 51 -4.01 -17.99 13.99
C GLY A 51 -5.03 -16.90 13.63
N ASP A 52 -4.64 -15.90 12.83
CA ASP A 52 -5.53 -14.85 12.32
C ASP A 52 -6.08 -15.15 10.91
N GLY A 53 -5.93 -16.39 10.42
CA GLY A 53 -6.46 -16.83 9.13
C GLY A 53 -5.60 -16.43 7.93
N ARG A 54 -4.39 -15.92 8.13
CA ARG A 54 -3.42 -15.72 7.05
C ARG A 54 -2.80 -17.05 6.63
N VAL A 55 -2.82 -17.33 5.33
CA VAL A 55 -2.00 -18.36 4.71
C VAL A 55 -0.88 -17.67 3.95
N ASP A 56 0.30 -17.65 4.59
CA ASP A 56 1.50 -17.01 4.08
C ASP A 56 2.29 -17.99 3.22
N LEU A 57 2.13 -17.86 1.91
CA LEU A 57 2.81 -18.62 0.87
C LEU A 57 3.70 -17.70 0.03
N CYS A 58 4.17 -16.59 0.59
CA CYS A 58 5.06 -15.70 -0.16
C CYS A 58 6.46 -16.32 -0.32
N LYS A 59 7.09 -16.12 -1.48
CA LYS A 59 8.46 -16.57 -1.78
C LYS A 59 8.65 -18.08 -1.68
N GLN A 60 7.63 -18.85 -2.07
CA GLN A 60 7.63 -20.31 -2.03
C GLN A 60 7.89 -20.94 -3.40
N GLY A 61 8.05 -20.13 -4.46
CA GLY A 61 8.33 -20.64 -5.81
C GLY A 61 7.20 -21.49 -6.39
N LEU A 62 5.94 -21.12 -6.13
CA LEU A 62 4.78 -21.95 -6.51
C LEU A 62 4.58 -22.09 -8.02
N GLY A 63 4.82 -21.02 -8.79
CA GLY A 63 4.47 -20.96 -10.21
C GLY A 63 2.96 -21.12 -10.48
N PRO A 64 2.56 -21.18 -11.76
CA PRO A 64 1.16 -21.36 -12.14
C PRO A 64 0.51 -22.61 -11.56
N ALA A 65 1.18 -23.76 -11.64
CA ALA A 65 0.67 -25.04 -11.16
C ALA A 65 0.47 -25.07 -9.64
N GLY A 66 1.40 -24.49 -8.87
CA GLY A 66 1.24 -24.38 -7.42
C GLY A 66 0.07 -23.48 -7.01
N ALA A 67 -0.18 -22.39 -7.75
CA ALA A 67 -1.38 -21.56 -7.54
C ALA A 67 -2.67 -22.35 -7.85
N ALA A 68 -2.71 -23.09 -8.96
CA ALA A 68 -3.86 -23.92 -9.32
C ALA A 68 -4.16 -25.01 -8.26
N GLY A 69 -3.13 -25.60 -7.66
CA GLY A 69 -3.29 -26.61 -6.59
C GLY A 69 -3.74 -26.02 -5.26
N VAL A 70 -3.20 -24.86 -4.86
CA VAL A 70 -3.46 -24.31 -3.51
C VAL A 70 -4.75 -23.50 -3.42
N MET A 71 -5.15 -22.82 -4.49
CA MET A 71 -6.30 -21.89 -4.45
C MET A 71 -7.63 -22.57 -4.08
N PRO A 72 -8.00 -23.73 -4.63
CA PRO A 72 -9.23 -24.43 -4.22
C PRO A 72 -9.22 -24.78 -2.72
N ALA A 73 -8.07 -25.21 -2.19
CA ALA A 73 -7.93 -25.52 -0.77
C ALA A 73 -8.08 -24.26 0.11
N LEU A 74 -7.58 -23.11 -0.33
CA LEU A 74 -7.78 -21.82 0.36
C LEU A 74 -9.25 -21.40 0.33
N ALA A 75 -9.91 -21.50 -0.83
CA ALA A 75 -11.29 -21.09 -0.98
C ALA A 75 -12.26 -21.92 -0.14
N GLY A 76 -12.04 -23.24 -0.05
CA GLY A 76 -12.84 -24.15 0.75
C GLY A 76 -12.46 -24.26 2.23
N SER A 77 -11.38 -23.60 2.66
CA SER A 77 -10.91 -23.72 4.04
C SER A 77 -11.77 -22.89 5.01
N PRO A 78 -12.16 -23.43 6.17
CA PRO A 78 -12.83 -22.65 7.22
C PRO A 78 -11.87 -21.67 7.92
N HIS A 79 -10.56 -21.74 7.65
CA HIS A 79 -9.53 -20.93 8.32
C HIS A 79 -9.02 -19.79 7.46
N ALA A 80 -9.00 -19.96 6.14
CA ALA A 80 -8.33 -19.04 5.24
C ALA A 80 -9.15 -17.76 5.04
N VAL A 81 -8.61 -16.65 5.55
CA VAL A 81 -9.17 -15.30 5.40
C VAL A 81 -8.28 -14.44 4.51
N HIS A 82 -6.98 -14.70 4.49
CA HIS A 82 -6.01 -13.92 3.73
C HIS A 82 -5.06 -14.84 2.97
N ALA A 83 -5.12 -14.80 1.64
CA ALA A 83 -4.23 -15.54 0.75
C ALA A 83 -3.02 -14.66 0.40
N LEU A 84 -1.83 -15.01 0.90
CA LEU A 84 -0.59 -14.28 0.61
C LEU A 84 0.32 -15.08 -0.32
N LEU A 85 0.27 -14.77 -1.62
CA LEU A 85 0.91 -15.53 -2.69
C LEU A 85 1.98 -14.71 -3.42
N GLY A 86 2.64 -13.77 -2.74
CA GLY A 86 3.60 -12.87 -3.37
C GLY A 86 4.96 -13.50 -3.71
N THR A 87 5.61 -13.04 -4.79
CA THR A 87 6.96 -13.50 -5.18
C THR A 87 7.00 -15.01 -5.45
N ASN A 88 6.06 -15.50 -6.27
CA ASN A 88 5.92 -16.91 -6.63
C ASN A 88 5.96 -17.16 -8.15
N SER A 89 6.24 -16.14 -8.97
CA SER A 89 6.33 -16.29 -10.43
C SER A 89 5.07 -16.87 -11.07
N LEU A 90 3.89 -16.46 -10.59
CA LEU A 90 2.61 -17.02 -11.05
C LEU A 90 2.31 -16.72 -12.53
N GLY A 91 2.74 -15.57 -13.04
CA GLY A 91 2.38 -15.08 -14.37
C GLY A 91 0.86 -14.89 -14.54
N ASP A 92 0.45 -14.64 -15.78
CA ASP A 92 -0.96 -14.49 -16.12
C ASP A 92 -1.75 -15.82 -16.01
N GLU A 93 -1.08 -16.95 -16.24
CA GLU A 93 -1.66 -18.28 -16.07
C GLU A 93 -2.02 -18.59 -14.60
N GLY A 94 -1.10 -18.33 -13.67
CA GLY A 94 -1.39 -18.49 -12.25
C GLY A 94 -2.40 -17.47 -11.73
N ALA A 95 -2.40 -16.23 -12.27
CA ALA A 95 -3.45 -15.26 -11.98
C ALA A 95 -4.83 -15.72 -12.46
N ARG A 96 -4.91 -16.39 -13.62
CA ARG A 96 -6.13 -17.01 -14.12
C ARG A 96 -6.59 -18.15 -13.22
N SER A 97 -5.67 -18.99 -12.75
CA SER A 97 -6.00 -20.06 -11.79
C SER A 97 -6.60 -19.50 -10.49
N VAL A 98 -6.04 -18.40 -9.96
CA VAL A 98 -6.60 -17.67 -8.82
C VAL A 98 -8.00 -17.14 -9.16
N ALA A 99 -8.16 -16.52 -10.33
CA ALA A 99 -9.44 -15.97 -10.78
C ALA A 99 -10.53 -17.03 -10.92
N ASP A 100 -10.21 -18.19 -11.49
CA ASP A 100 -11.17 -19.26 -11.72
C ASP A 100 -11.72 -19.80 -10.40
N THR A 101 -10.88 -20.01 -9.39
CA THR A 101 -11.34 -20.38 -8.04
C THR A 101 -12.20 -19.28 -7.39
N LEU A 102 -11.82 -18.01 -7.52
CA LEU A 102 -12.60 -16.92 -6.90
C LEU A 102 -13.97 -16.75 -7.57
N ARG A 103 -14.08 -17.01 -8.88
CA ARG A 103 -15.32 -16.88 -9.64
C ARG A 103 -16.41 -17.86 -9.19
N GLU A 104 -16.03 -19.02 -8.67
CA GLU A 104 -16.99 -20.01 -8.12
C GLU A 104 -17.75 -19.46 -6.91
N GLY A 105 -17.21 -18.42 -6.25
CA GLY A 105 -17.80 -17.82 -5.06
C GLY A 105 -17.66 -18.70 -3.82
N GLY A 106 -18.40 -18.38 -2.77
CA GLY A 106 -18.45 -19.19 -1.53
C GLY A 106 -17.17 -19.20 -0.68
N HIS A 107 -16.12 -18.47 -1.08
CA HIS A 107 -14.86 -18.40 -0.35
C HIS A 107 -14.89 -17.43 0.83
N GLY A 108 -14.07 -17.69 1.86
CA GLY A 108 -13.89 -16.80 3.02
C GLY A 108 -12.86 -15.67 2.83
N LEU A 109 -12.23 -15.58 1.65
CA LEU A 109 -11.07 -14.72 1.42
C LEU A 109 -11.44 -13.23 1.39
N ARG A 110 -10.88 -12.47 2.34
CA ARG A 110 -11.00 -11.00 2.42
C ARG A 110 -9.79 -10.28 1.85
N THR A 111 -8.64 -10.94 1.78
CA THR A 111 -7.41 -10.37 1.21
C THR A 111 -6.78 -11.33 0.23
N VAL A 112 -6.50 -10.83 -0.97
CA VAL A 112 -5.76 -11.52 -2.01
C VAL A 112 -4.49 -10.72 -2.28
N TYR A 113 -3.34 -11.27 -1.87
CA TYR A 113 -2.04 -10.64 -2.08
C TYR A 113 -1.24 -11.38 -3.14
N LEU A 114 -1.05 -10.74 -4.29
CA LEU A 114 -0.40 -11.28 -5.49
C LEU A 114 0.81 -10.43 -5.90
N GLY A 115 1.42 -9.72 -4.96
CA GLY A 115 2.52 -8.81 -5.25
C GLY A 115 3.76 -9.51 -5.82
N CYS A 116 4.36 -8.94 -6.85
CA CYS A 116 5.57 -9.44 -7.52
C CYS A 116 5.42 -10.87 -8.06
N ASN A 117 4.53 -11.06 -9.03
CA ASN A 117 4.24 -12.37 -9.63
C ASN A 117 4.35 -12.39 -11.16
N ARG A 118 4.87 -11.32 -11.79
CA ARG A 118 4.90 -11.16 -13.25
C ARG A 118 3.49 -11.16 -13.89
N ILE A 119 2.49 -10.69 -13.17
CA ILE A 119 1.11 -10.57 -13.68
C ILE A 119 1.04 -9.37 -14.61
N GLY A 120 0.61 -9.59 -15.85
CA GLY A 120 0.38 -8.57 -16.86
C GLY A 120 -1.08 -8.12 -16.94
N ALA A 121 -1.43 -7.51 -18.06
CA ALA A 121 -2.79 -7.04 -18.31
C ALA A 121 -3.81 -8.19 -18.43
N GLU A 122 -3.41 -9.35 -18.96
CA GLU A 122 -4.31 -10.50 -19.13
C GLU A 122 -4.69 -11.13 -17.79
N GLY A 123 -3.72 -11.33 -16.89
CA GLY A 123 -3.98 -11.83 -15.55
C GLY A 123 -4.79 -10.83 -14.73
N ALA A 124 -4.55 -9.53 -14.89
CA ALA A 124 -5.41 -8.50 -14.29
C ALA A 124 -6.85 -8.55 -14.81
N ALA A 125 -7.05 -8.78 -16.10
CA ALA A 125 -8.38 -8.95 -16.69
C ALA A 125 -9.09 -10.21 -16.14
N ALA A 126 -8.37 -11.32 -15.99
CA ALA A 126 -8.93 -12.54 -15.40
C ALA A 126 -9.39 -12.29 -13.95
N LEU A 127 -8.53 -11.69 -13.13
CA LEU A 127 -8.85 -11.32 -11.74
C LEU A 127 -10.02 -10.34 -11.65
N ALA A 128 -10.06 -9.32 -12.51
CA ALA A 128 -11.16 -8.37 -12.57
C ALA A 128 -12.48 -9.06 -12.91
N GLY A 129 -12.49 -9.94 -13.90
CA GLY A 129 -13.68 -10.68 -14.29
C GLY A 129 -14.20 -11.62 -13.19
N ALA A 130 -13.31 -12.21 -12.39
CA ALA A 130 -13.70 -13.06 -11.26
C ALA A 130 -14.23 -12.27 -10.06
N LEU A 131 -13.65 -11.10 -9.80
CA LEU A 131 -14.04 -10.23 -8.67
C LEU A 131 -15.19 -9.27 -9.00
N ALA A 132 -15.66 -9.25 -10.25
CA ALA A 132 -16.83 -8.49 -10.66
C ALA A 132 -18.07 -9.04 -9.93
N GLY A 133 -18.63 -8.25 -9.02
CA GLY A 133 -19.76 -8.67 -8.17
C GLY A 133 -19.36 -9.51 -6.95
N ASP A 134 -18.07 -9.73 -6.69
CA ASP A 134 -17.64 -10.38 -5.44
C ASP A 134 -17.94 -9.48 -4.22
N GLY A 135 -18.65 -10.07 -3.26
CA GLY A 135 -19.07 -9.46 -2.01
C GLY A 135 -18.11 -9.69 -0.84
N THR A 136 -16.97 -10.36 -1.06
CA THR A 136 -16.10 -10.86 0.00
C THR A 136 -14.76 -10.13 0.08
N VAL A 137 -14.02 -10.05 -1.02
CA VAL A 137 -12.66 -9.50 -1.08
C VAL A 137 -12.67 -8.00 -0.81
N ARG A 138 -12.03 -7.61 0.30
CA ARG A 138 -11.90 -6.21 0.73
C ARG A 138 -10.56 -5.59 0.31
N ALA A 139 -9.55 -6.41 0.06
CA ALA A 139 -8.22 -5.93 -0.27
C ALA A 139 -7.54 -6.77 -1.37
N LEU A 140 -7.18 -6.09 -2.45
CA LEU A 140 -6.47 -6.66 -3.59
C LEU A 140 -5.10 -5.99 -3.73
N TRP A 141 -4.04 -6.80 -3.64
CA TRP A 141 -2.67 -6.31 -3.67
C TRP A 141 -1.92 -6.82 -4.90
N LEU A 142 -1.61 -5.92 -5.83
CA LEU A 142 -0.99 -6.23 -7.12
C LEU A 142 0.38 -5.55 -7.31
N LYS A 143 0.97 -4.99 -6.24
CA LYS A 143 2.27 -4.31 -6.31
C LYS A 143 3.33 -5.09 -7.09
N ARG A 144 4.19 -4.38 -7.81
CA ARG A 144 5.36 -4.93 -8.50
C ARG A 144 4.99 -5.97 -9.56
N ASN A 145 3.84 -5.79 -10.22
CA ASN A 145 3.42 -6.57 -11.38
C ASN A 145 3.35 -5.67 -12.62
N PRO A 146 3.79 -6.11 -13.81
CA PRO A 146 3.80 -5.32 -15.04
C PRO A 146 2.40 -5.14 -15.66
N LEU A 147 1.48 -4.59 -14.88
CA LEU A 147 0.08 -4.37 -15.30
C LEU A 147 -0.01 -3.35 -16.45
N GLY A 148 0.73 -2.25 -16.32
CA GLY A 148 0.62 -1.09 -17.20
C GLY A 148 -0.78 -0.45 -17.18
N ASP A 149 -0.98 0.52 -18.04
CA ASP A 149 -2.29 1.17 -18.19
C ASP A 149 -3.37 0.21 -18.71
N ALA A 150 -2.98 -0.80 -19.50
CA ALA A 150 -3.89 -1.83 -19.99
C ALA A 150 -4.45 -2.68 -18.85
N GLY A 151 -3.60 -3.11 -17.90
CA GLY A 151 -4.05 -3.82 -16.70
C GLY A 151 -4.97 -2.96 -15.83
N VAL A 152 -4.68 -1.67 -15.64
CA VAL A 152 -5.59 -0.76 -14.91
C VAL A 152 -6.95 -0.65 -15.61
N ARG A 153 -6.97 -0.49 -16.94
CA ARG A 153 -8.20 -0.48 -17.72
C ARG A 153 -8.99 -1.79 -17.59
N ALA A 154 -8.31 -2.92 -17.48
CA ALA A 154 -8.95 -4.20 -17.23
C ALA A 154 -9.61 -4.29 -15.84
N LEU A 155 -9.09 -3.58 -14.83
CA LEU A 155 -9.72 -3.48 -13.50
C LEU A 155 -10.96 -2.59 -13.48
N VAL A 156 -11.13 -1.67 -14.45
CA VAL A 156 -12.21 -0.67 -14.45
C VAL A 156 -13.61 -1.28 -14.35
N PRO A 157 -14.00 -2.30 -15.13
CA PRO A 157 -15.35 -2.87 -15.02
C PRO A 157 -15.65 -3.44 -13.63
N MET A 158 -14.67 -4.12 -13.02
CA MET A 158 -14.79 -4.65 -11.66
C MET A 158 -14.93 -3.53 -10.62
N LEU A 159 -14.17 -2.44 -10.78
CA LEU A 159 -14.25 -1.29 -9.90
C LEU A 159 -15.52 -0.46 -10.10
N ALA A 160 -16.19 -0.56 -11.26
CA ALA A 160 -17.46 0.10 -11.52
C ALA A 160 -18.65 -0.64 -10.91
N GLY A 161 -18.53 -1.96 -10.73
CA GLY A 161 -19.58 -2.80 -10.14
C GLY A 161 -19.63 -2.76 -8.61
N ASP A 162 -20.58 -3.52 -8.05
CA ASP A 162 -20.91 -3.58 -6.62
C ASP A 162 -19.91 -4.38 -5.77
N THR A 163 -18.61 -4.16 -5.97
CA THR A 163 -17.59 -4.78 -5.14
C THR A 163 -17.44 -4.08 -3.78
N VAL A 164 -17.19 -4.88 -2.74
CA VAL A 164 -16.88 -4.43 -1.38
C VAL A 164 -15.40 -4.03 -1.18
N LEU A 165 -14.61 -4.00 -2.26
CA LEU A 165 -13.19 -3.65 -2.24
C LEU A 165 -12.97 -2.26 -1.61
N ARG A 166 -12.11 -2.20 -0.59
CA ARG A 166 -11.68 -0.97 0.10
C ARG A 166 -10.20 -0.66 -0.05
N THR A 167 -9.41 -1.65 -0.48
CA THR A 167 -7.96 -1.52 -0.64
C THR A 167 -7.51 -1.97 -2.00
N LEU A 168 -6.76 -1.13 -2.67
CA LEU A 168 -6.13 -1.45 -3.94
C LEU A 168 -4.66 -1.02 -3.90
N ASP A 169 -3.76 -1.97 -4.14
CA ASP A 169 -2.33 -1.70 -4.27
C ASP A 169 -1.86 -1.93 -5.71
N LEU A 170 -1.34 -0.86 -6.30
CA LEU A 170 -0.76 -0.78 -7.63
C LEU A 170 0.65 -0.13 -7.60
N VAL A 171 1.38 -0.33 -6.51
CA VAL A 171 2.75 0.17 -6.33
C VAL A 171 3.67 -0.45 -7.37
N ASN A 172 4.42 0.40 -8.08
CA ASN A 172 5.37 0.01 -9.11
C ASN A 172 4.78 -1.02 -10.08
N SER A 173 3.65 -0.64 -10.69
CA SER A 173 2.90 -1.50 -11.62
C SER A 173 2.97 -1.01 -13.07
N GLY A 174 3.86 -0.05 -13.36
CA GLY A 174 4.07 0.50 -14.70
C GLY A 174 2.93 1.41 -15.16
N ILE A 175 2.19 1.99 -14.23
CA ILE A 175 1.02 2.83 -14.53
C ILE A 175 1.49 4.24 -14.86
N THR A 176 0.96 4.81 -15.94
CA THR A 176 1.20 6.20 -16.33
C THR A 176 0.04 7.10 -15.91
N THR A 177 0.14 8.40 -16.20
CA THR A 177 -0.97 9.35 -16.02
C THR A 177 -2.24 8.91 -16.77
N ALA A 178 -2.12 8.18 -17.88
CA ALA A 178 -3.28 7.69 -18.63
C ALA A 178 -4.03 6.57 -17.87
N GLY A 179 -3.31 5.64 -17.26
CA GLY A 179 -3.91 4.64 -16.36
C GLY A 179 -4.49 5.27 -15.10
N LEU A 180 -3.78 6.24 -14.50
CA LEU A 180 -4.29 7.00 -13.36
C LEU A 180 -5.60 7.73 -13.67
N LYS A 181 -5.72 8.33 -14.87
CA LYS A 181 -6.95 8.98 -15.34
C LYS A 181 -8.10 7.98 -15.49
N ALA A 182 -7.84 6.79 -16.03
CA ALA A 182 -8.84 5.73 -16.13
C ALA A 182 -9.31 5.28 -14.75
N LEU A 183 -8.38 5.10 -13.80
CA LEU A 183 -8.67 4.74 -12.42
C LEU A 183 -9.54 5.81 -11.74
N LEU A 184 -9.16 7.09 -11.82
CA LEU A 184 -9.96 8.19 -11.27
C LEU A 184 -11.37 8.21 -11.86
N GLY A 185 -11.50 8.03 -13.18
CA GLY A 185 -12.78 8.10 -13.88
C GLY A 185 -13.81 7.07 -13.42
N VAL A 186 -13.35 5.91 -12.92
CA VAL A 186 -14.23 4.90 -12.30
C VAL A 186 -14.40 5.12 -10.81
N LEU A 187 -13.33 5.42 -10.07
CA LEU A 187 -13.40 5.54 -8.61
C LEU A 187 -14.27 6.72 -8.16
N SER A 188 -14.30 7.82 -8.91
CA SER A 188 -15.14 8.99 -8.59
C SER A 188 -16.64 8.77 -8.75
N ARG A 189 -17.05 7.64 -9.34
CA ARG A 189 -18.46 7.29 -9.56
C ARG A 189 -18.97 6.23 -8.60
N ARG A 190 -18.09 5.66 -7.77
CA ARG A 190 -18.45 4.61 -6.83
C ARG A 190 -19.25 5.18 -5.67
N GLU A 191 -20.33 4.50 -5.31
CA GLU A 191 -21.05 4.80 -4.06
C GLU A 191 -20.20 4.48 -2.82
N ARG A 192 -19.44 3.38 -2.90
CA ARG A 192 -18.53 2.92 -1.84
C ARG A 192 -17.09 3.17 -2.27
N PRO A 193 -16.38 4.13 -1.65
CA PRO A 193 -15.04 4.51 -2.07
C PRO A 193 -14.05 3.38 -1.83
N VAL A 194 -13.01 3.33 -2.67
CA VAL A 194 -11.77 2.63 -2.31
C VAL A 194 -11.05 3.53 -1.30
N GLU A 195 -11.05 3.12 -0.04
CA GLU A 195 -10.54 3.94 1.06
C GLU A 195 -9.01 4.05 1.06
N ARG A 196 -8.31 3.00 0.65
CA ARG A 196 -6.85 2.86 0.76
C ARG A 196 -6.23 2.52 -0.59
N LEU A 197 -5.47 3.46 -1.13
CA LEU A 197 -4.92 3.38 -2.48
C LEU A 197 -3.40 3.54 -2.45
N PHE A 198 -2.69 2.53 -2.95
CA PHE A 198 -1.23 2.53 -3.03
C PHE A 198 -0.78 2.67 -4.49
N LEU A 199 -0.04 3.74 -4.76
CA LEU A 199 0.37 4.21 -6.09
C LEU A 199 1.86 4.60 -6.13
N GLY A 200 2.63 4.27 -5.10
CA GLY A 200 4.06 4.54 -5.02
C GLY A 200 4.86 3.90 -6.16
N GLY A 201 6.00 4.50 -6.52
CA GLY A 201 6.94 3.87 -7.45
C GLY A 201 6.45 3.71 -8.89
N ASN A 202 5.53 4.55 -9.35
CA ASN A 202 5.05 4.57 -10.74
C ASN A 202 5.66 5.72 -11.56
N GLY A 203 6.46 6.59 -10.94
CA GLY A 203 7.13 7.70 -11.61
C GLY A 203 6.23 8.91 -11.87
N PHE A 204 5.18 9.09 -11.06
CA PHE A 204 4.30 10.25 -11.19
C PHE A 204 5.05 11.55 -10.89
N GLY A 205 5.06 12.48 -11.85
CA GLY A 205 5.56 13.83 -11.67
C GLY A 205 4.47 14.82 -11.23
N PRO A 206 4.79 16.13 -11.13
CA PRO A 206 3.83 17.18 -10.77
C PRO A 206 2.58 17.20 -11.66
N GLU A 207 2.71 16.82 -12.94
CA GLU A 207 1.60 16.77 -13.90
C GLU A 207 0.50 15.78 -13.53
N ALA A 208 0.80 14.77 -12.70
CA ALA A 208 -0.19 13.80 -12.22
C ALA A 208 -0.90 14.28 -10.94
N ALA A 209 -0.36 15.28 -10.25
CA ALA A 209 -0.86 15.74 -8.95
C ALA A 209 -2.33 16.22 -8.98
N PRO A 210 -2.85 16.88 -10.03
CA PRO A 210 -4.28 17.20 -10.11
C PRO A 210 -5.18 15.96 -10.08
N LEU A 211 -4.76 14.86 -10.72
CA LEU A 211 -5.51 13.60 -10.69
C LEU A 211 -5.42 12.92 -9.32
N LEU A 212 -4.24 12.97 -8.69
CA LEU A 212 -4.03 12.44 -7.33
C LEU A 212 -4.85 13.20 -6.28
N ALA A 213 -4.90 14.52 -6.39
CA ALA A 213 -5.76 15.39 -5.58
C ALA A 213 -7.26 15.05 -5.78
N ALA A 214 -7.68 14.83 -7.03
CA ALA A 214 -9.05 14.43 -7.36
C ALA A 214 -9.41 13.04 -6.80
N LEU A 215 -8.46 12.11 -6.66
CA LEU A 215 -8.72 10.84 -5.97
C LEU A 215 -9.13 11.05 -4.51
N VAL A 216 -8.48 12.00 -3.82
CA VAL A 216 -8.83 12.35 -2.45
C VAL A 216 -10.17 13.06 -2.42
N ARG A 217 -10.36 14.13 -3.21
CA ARG A 217 -11.54 14.99 -3.17
C ARG A 217 -12.80 14.31 -3.72
N ASP A 218 -12.70 13.77 -4.93
CA ASP A 218 -13.85 13.36 -5.75
C ASP A 218 -14.13 11.85 -5.61
N ALA A 219 -13.10 11.02 -5.43
CA ALA A 219 -13.26 9.56 -5.26
C ALA A 219 -13.31 9.08 -3.81
N GLY A 220 -13.15 9.99 -2.84
CA GLY A 220 -13.28 9.66 -1.42
C GLY A 220 -12.15 8.81 -0.84
N VAL A 221 -10.99 8.73 -1.51
CA VAL A 221 -9.81 8.03 -0.99
C VAL A 221 -9.35 8.71 0.30
N ARG A 222 -9.21 7.93 1.38
CA ARG A 222 -8.83 8.43 2.71
C ARG A 222 -7.38 8.14 3.08
N GLU A 223 -6.77 7.14 2.46
CA GLU A 223 -5.34 6.88 2.60
C GLU A 223 -4.71 6.72 1.22
N LEU A 224 -3.87 7.70 0.87
CA LEU A 224 -3.21 7.77 -0.42
C LEU A 224 -1.70 7.64 -0.22
N TYR A 225 -1.15 6.53 -0.68
CA TYR A 225 0.28 6.20 -0.53
C TYR A 225 1.00 6.35 -1.88
N LEU A 226 1.85 7.35 -1.97
CA LEU A 226 2.60 7.77 -3.15
C LEU A 226 4.13 7.75 -2.95
N PRO A 227 4.73 6.89 -2.12
CA PRO A 227 6.17 6.97 -1.91
C PRO A 227 6.95 6.64 -3.19
N ALA A 228 8.15 7.21 -3.32
CA ALA A 228 9.05 6.97 -4.45
C ALA A 228 8.44 7.35 -5.83
N ASN A 229 7.75 8.50 -5.89
CA ASN A 229 7.39 9.18 -7.14
C ASN A 229 8.23 10.47 -7.26
N HIS A 230 7.83 11.43 -8.10
CA HIS A 230 8.59 12.65 -8.40
C HIS A 230 7.72 13.91 -8.32
N LEU A 231 6.80 13.97 -7.34
CA LEU A 231 5.77 15.01 -7.28
C LEU A 231 6.32 16.43 -7.00
N GLY A 232 7.45 16.54 -6.30
CA GLY A 232 8.03 17.82 -5.91
C GLY A 232 7.12 18.68 -5.03
N ASP A 233 7.53 19.93 -4.83
CA ASP A 233 6.78 20.91 -4.03
C ASP A 233 5.41 21.26 -4.64
N GLU A 234 5.34 21.37 -5.98
CA GLU A 234 4.10 21.64 -6.70
C GLU A 234 3.06 20.54 -6.47
N GLY A 235 3.46 19.27 -6.63
CA GLY A 235 2.55 18.15 -6.39
C GLY A 235 2.13 18.01 -4.93
N ALA A 236 3.03 18.29 -3.98
CA ALA A 236 2.70 18.34 -2.56
C ALA A 236 1.67 19.43 -2.24
N SER A 237 1.79 20.61 -2.86
CA SER A 237 0.85 21.72 -2.70
C SER A 237 -0.55 21.38 -3.21
N LEU A 238 -0.65 20.72 -4.37
CA LEU A 238 -1.95 20.28 -4.92
C LEU A 238 -2.62 19.20 -4.06
N LEU A 239 -1.84 18.29 -3.48
CA LEU A 239 -2.36 17.29 -2.53
C LEU A 239 -2.81 17.94 -1.22
N ALA A 240 -2.05 18.93 -0.72
CA ALA A 240 -2.43 19.70 0.46
C ALA A 240 -3.77 20.42 0.24
N ALA A 241 -3.98 21.03 -0.93
CA ALA A 241 -5.23 21.69 -1.29
C ALA A 241 -6.44 20.73 -1.40
N ALA A 242 -6.22 19.42 -1.49
CA ALA A 242 -7.28 18.41 -1.49
C ALA A 242 -7.64 17.91 -0.09
N ALA A 243 -6.86 18.25 0.94
CA ALA A 243 -7.15 17.86 2.31
C ALA A 243 -8.34 18.66 2.86
N ASP A 244 -9.30 17.95 3.45
CA ASP A 244 -10.54 18.52 4.00
C ASP A 244 -10.60 18.24 5.50
N PRO A 245 -10.69 19.26 6.38
CA PRO A 245 -10.88 19.08 7.82
C PRO A 245 -12.11 18.24 8.20
N ALA A 246 -13.18 18.27 7.39
CA ALA A 246 -14.36 17.44 7.61
C ALA A 246 -14.11 15.96 7.26
N ARG A 247 -13.08 15.68 6.46
CA ARG A 247 -12.70 14.33 6.02
C ARG A 247 -11.17 14.14 6.03
N PRO A 248 -10.53 14.05 7.21
CA PRO A 248 -9.08 13.96 7.28
C PRO A 248 -8.48 12.80 6.47
N VAL A 249 -7.36 13.07 5.81
CA VAL A 249 -6.67 12.14 4.91
C VAL A 249 -5.33 11.68 5.51
N ARG A 250 -4.88 10.48 5.10
CA ARG A 250 -3.57 9.92 5.41
C ARG A 250 -2.73 9.94 4.12
N LEU A 251 -1.63 10.67 4.13
CA LEU A 251 -0.78 10.91 2.96
C LEU A 251 0.61 10.29 3.16
N GLY A 252 0.96 9.33 2.30
CA GLY A 252 2.30 8.78 2.21
C GLY A 252 3.07 9.41 1.06
N LEU A 253 3.97 10.35 1.33
CA LEU A 253 4.68 11.17 0.34
C LEU A 253 6.21 11.00 0.40
N GLY A 254 6.70 9.94 1.03
CA GLY A 254 8.13 9.68 1.16
C GLY A 254 8.88 9.60 -0.17
N GLY A 255 10.04 10.24 -0.28
CA GLY A 255 10.88 10.18 -1.49
C GLY A 255 10.20 10.70 -2.75
N ASN A 256 9.70 11.93 -2.72
CA ASN A 256 9.03 12.61 -3.83
C ASN A 256 9.76 13.87 -4.32
N GLY A 257 10.96 14.14 -3.80
CA GLY A 257 11.68 15.40 -4.04
C GLY A 257 11.00 16.63 -3.41
N ILE A 258 10.25 16.45 -2.32
CA ILE A 258 9.57 17.54 -1.61
C ILE A 258 10.59 18.31 -0.77
N GLY A 259 10.66 19.61 -0.99
CA GLY A 259 11.47 20.58 -0.26
C GLY A 259 10.67 21.36 0.78
N PRO A 260 11.23 22.48 1.30
CA PRO A 260 10.57 23.31 2.30
C PRO A 260 9.25 23.93 1.84
N ALA A 261 9.10 24.29 0.57
CA ALA A 261 7.89 24.94 0.07
C ALA A 261 6.69 23.97 0.06
N GLY A 262 6.89 22.73 -0.38
CA GLY A 262 5.86 21.70 -0.33
C GLY A 262 5.52 21.29 1.10
N ALA A 263 6.53 21.23 1.99
CA ALA A 263 6.30 21.01 3.41
C ALA A 263 5.46 22.13 4.06
N ASN A 264 5.67 23.39 3.65
CA ASN A 264 4.86 24.52 4.11
C ASN A 264 3.41 24.37 3.65
N ALA A 265 3.17 24.06 2.37
CA ALA A 265 1.82 23.84 1.87
C ALA A 265 1.08 22.71 2.61
N LEU A 266 1.78 21.61 2.92
CA LEU A 266 1.24 20.53 3.73
C LEU A 266 0.96 20.95 5.18
N ALA A 267 1.78 21.83 5.75
CA ALA A 267 1.54 22.39 7.08
C ALA A 267 0.31 23.31 7.09
N ASP A 268 0.13 24.15 6.07
CA ASP A 268 -1.05 25.02 5.93
C ASP A 268 -2.35 24.20 5.86
N ALA A 269 -2.29 22.99 5.32
CA ALA A 269 -3.41 22.06 5.21
C ALA A 269 -3.50 21.03 6.35
N LEU A 270 -2.67 21.13 7.41
CA LEU A 270 -2.54 20.08 8.43
C LEU A 270 -3.85 19.79 9.17
N GLY A 271 -4.77 20.75 9.22
CA GLY A 271 -6.13 20.58 9.77
C GLY A 271 -6.97 19.50 9.05
N GLY A 272 -6.63 19.15 7.82
CA GLY A 272 -7.25 18.07 7.04
C GLY A 272 -6.40 16.80 6.94
N ILE A 273 -5.28 16.68 7.67
CA ILE A 273 -4.32 15.58 7.53
C ILE A 273 -4.18 14.82 8.86
N GLU A 274 -4.56 13.55 8.87
CA GLU A 274 -4.48 12.67 10.04
C GLU A 274 -3.12 11.94 10.12
N ALA A 275 -2.51 11.66 8.97
CA ALA A 275 -1.17 11.08 8.92
C ALA A 275 -0.39 11.63 7.76
N LEU A 276 0.87 12.01 8.01
CA LEU A 276 1.78 12.52 7.01
C LEU A 276 3.11 11.78 7.09
N ASP A 277 3.46 11.08 6.02
CA ASP A 277 4.76 10.43 5.89
C ASP A 277 5.58 11.12 4.79
N LEU A 278 6.63 11.82 5.21
CA LEU A 278 7.60 12.47 4.32
C LEU A 278 8.95 11.74 4.34
N GLY A 279 9.06 10.63 5.07
CA GLY A 279 10.31 9.94 5.30
C GLY A 279 10.84 9.23 4.07
N ARG A 280 12.07 8.75 4.16
CA ARG A 280 12.69 7.97 3.08
C ARG A 280 12.07 6.57 2.97
N PRO A 281 11.46 6.21 1.82
CA PRO A 281 10.98 4.85 1.61
C PRO A 281 12.13 3.91 1.28
N MET A 282 11.98 2.62 1.61
CA MET A 282 12.98 1.59 1.30
C MET A 282 13.24 1.44 -0.20
N SER A 283 12.23 1.73 -1.02
CA SER A 283 12.29 1.64 -2.49
C SER A 283 13.01 2.79 -3.19
N GLU A 284 13.38 3.86 -2.47
CA GLU A 284 13.91 5.10 -3.04
C GLU A 284 15.09 4.84 -3.99
N ARG A 285 16.12 4.11 -3.49
CA ARG A 285 17.32 3.81 -4.28
C ARG A 285 17.01 2.92 -5.49
N SER A 286 16.21 1.87 -5.30
CA SER A 286 15.90 0.90 -6.37
C SER A 286 15.06 1.46 -7.49
N LEU A 287 14.27 2.52 -7.20
CA LEU A 287 13.39 3.17 -8.16
C LEU A 287 13.95 4.50 -8.66
N GLY A 288 15.14 4.91 -8.20
CA GLY A 288 15.73 6.19 -8.59
C GLY A 288 14.92 7.40 -8.11
N ALA A 289 14.14 7.26 -7.04
CA ALA A 289 13.35 8.34 -6.49
C ALA A 289 14.24 9.35 -5.76
N THR A 290 13.81 10.62 -5.78
CA THR A 290 14.51 11.70 -5.09
C THR A 290 14.00 11.80 -3.66
N GLY A 291 14.90 11.73 -2.68
CA GLY A 291 14.57 11.91 -1.27
C GLY A 291 13.92 13.28 -1.01
N ASN A 292 13.05 13.34 0.00
CA ASN A 292 12.52 14.61 0.46
C ASN A 292 13.60 15.37 1.25
N ALA A 293 13.66 16.69 1.07
CA ALA A 293 14.63 17.58 1.71
C ALA A 293 13.92 18.78 2.35
N THR A 294 12.91 18.51 3.17
CA THR A 294 12.09 19.55 3.84
C THR A 294 12.88 20.35 4.87
N GLY A 295 13.91 19.75 5.47
CA GLY A 295 14.82 20.38 6.42
C GLY A 295 14.14 20.90 7.70
N ASP A 296 14.87 21.72 8.44
CA ASP A 296 14.35 22.40 9.63
C ASP A 296 13.24 23.41 9.30
N ALA A 297 13.27 24.02 8.10
CA ALA A 297 12.23 24.95 7.66
C ALA A 297 10.85 24.27 7.52
N GLY A 298 10.81 23.08 6.91
CA GLY A 298 9.58 22.29 6.85
C GLY A 298 9.13 21.81 8.24
N ALA A 299 10.07 21.44 9.11
CA ALA A 299 9.74 21.08 10.49
C ALA A 299 9.20 22.25 11.30
N HIS A 300 9.70 23.47 11.08
CA HIS A 300 9.18 24.69 11.68
C HIS A 300 7.74 24.95 11.27
N ALA A 301 7.44 24.89 9.97
CA ALA A 301 6.07 25.06 9.46
C ALA A 301 5.10 24.03 10.05
N LEU A 302 5.51 22.75 10.05
CA LEU A 302 4.71 21.66 10.66
C LEU A 302 4.53 21.86 12.17
N ALA A 303 5.55 22.33 12.88
CA ALA A 303 5.46 22.63 14.31
C ALA A 303 4.47 23.77 14.58
N ALA A 304 4.46 24.82 13.77
CA ALA A 304 3.53 25.94 13.89
C ALA A 304 2.07 25.51 13.67
N ALA A 305 1.82 24.60 12.73
CA ALA A 305 0.49 24.09 12.41
C ALA A 305 0.01 22.94 13.30
N LEU A 306 0.89 22.33 14.09
CA LEU A 306 0.57 21.14 14.88
C LEU A 306 -0.52 21.34 15.95
N PRO A 307 -0.54 22.46 16.72
CA PRO A 307 -1.57 22.67 17.73
C PRO A 307 -2.98 22.66 17.14
N GLY A 308 -3.88 21.85 17.71
CA GLY A 308 -5.26 21.72 17.24
C GLY A 308 -5.45 20.85 15.99
N SER A 309 -4.37 20.40 15.34
CA SER A 309 -4.46 19.52 14.17
C SER A 309 -4.97 18.11 14.52
N PRO A 310 -5.61 17.39 13.58
CA PRO A 310 -5.99 15.99 13.75
C PRO A 310 -4.81 15.02 13.61
N LEU A 311 -3.58 15.51 13.42
CA LEU A 311 -2.41 14.69 13.08
C LEU A 311 -2.09 13.68 14.18
N ARG A 312 -2.09 12.40 13.82
CA ARG A 312 -1.78 11.26 14.68
C ARG A 312 -0.41 10.67 14.34
N ARG A 313 0.04 10.78 13.10
CA ARG A 313 1.30 10.20 12.65
C ARG A 313 2.09 11.16 11.78
N LEU A 314 3.35 11.38 12.13
CA LEU A 314 4.29 12.21 11.37
C LEU A 314 5.61 11.46 11.17
N GLU A 315 6.01 11.17 9.93
CA GLU A 315 7.29 10.53 9.62
C GLU A 315 8.20 11.51 8.87
N LEU A 316 9.37 11.80 9.47
CA LEU A 316 10.35 12.78 8.99
C LEU A 316 11.77 12.19 8.93
N ALA A 317 11.92 10.86 8.99
CA ALA A 317 13.22 10.23 8.86
C ALA A 317 13.84 10.53 7.48
N HIS A 318 15.08 11.01 7.50
CA HIS A 318 15.85 11.35 6.31
C HIS A 318 15.31 12.51 5.46
N THR A 319 14.64 13.49 6.08
CA THR A 319 14.16 14.71 5.38
C THR A 319 15.11 15.91 5.46
N GLY A 320 16.33 15.72 5.97
CA GLY A 320 17.26 16.82 6.30
C GLY A 320 16.98 17.51 7.64
N LEU A 321 16.05 16.98 8.44
CA LEU A 321 15.76 17.45 9.80
C LEU A 321 16.99 17.38 10.71
N THR A 322 17.31 18.49 11.38
CA THR A 322 18.38 18.57 12.39
C THR A 322 17.82 18.65 13.81
N GLY A 323 18.72 18.73 14.80
CA GLY A 323 18.33 18.88 16.20
C GLY A 323 17.55 20.15 16.50
N ARG A 324 17.71 21.22 15.68
CA ARG A 324 16.98 22.48 15.84
C ARG A 324 15.51 22.29 15.50
N GLY A 325 15.19 21.85 14.27
CA GLY A 325 13.81 21.60 13.86
C GLY A 325 13.13 20.54 14.72
N ALA A 326 13.86 19.49 15.12
CA ALA A 326 13.32 18.47 16.03
C ALA A 326 12.94 19.04 17.41
N LYS A 327 13.68 20.03 17.93
CA LYS A 327 13.37 20.69 19.20
C LYS A 327 12.16 21.61 19.08
N GLU A 328 12.03 22.33 17.97
CA GLU A 328 10.86 23.16 17.69
C GLU A 328 9.59 22.31 17.58
N LEU A 329 9.64 21.22 16.81
CA LEU A 329 8.55 20.26 16.70
C LEU A 329 8.19 19.67 18.07
N LEU A 330 9.19 19.26 18.86
CA LEU A 330 8.95 18.75 20.22
C LEU A 330 8.26 19.81 21.10
N GLY A 331 8.64 21.08 20.97
CA GLY A 331 8.03 22.20 21.69
C GLY A 331 6.55 22.39 21.36
N ALA A 332 6.16 22.13 20.10
CA ALA A 332 4.78 22.20 19.65
C ALA A 332 3.92 21.00 20.06
N VAL A 333 4.52 19.88 20.50
CA VAL A 333 3.76 18.75 21.08
C VAL A 333 3.30 19.12 22.49
N GLY A 334 2.14 19.79 22.56
CA GLY A 334 1.41 20.11 23.79
C GLY A 334 0.52 18.96 24.29
N ALA A 335 -0.12 19.15 25.44
CA ALA A 335 -0.99 18.14 26.07
C ALA A 335 -2.18 17.72 25.20
N ASP A 336 -2.72 18.65 24.40
CA ASP A 336 -3.87 18.41 23.53
C ASP A 336 -3.49 17.74 22.19
N SER A 337 -2.18 17.53 21.94
CA SER A 337 -1.72 16.86 20.72
C SER A 337 -2.31 15.45 20.60
N ARG A 338 -2.69 15.09 19.37
CA ARG A 338 -3.18 13.74 19.01
C ARG A 338 -2.08 12.82 18.48
N LEU A 339 -0.84 13.28 18.44
CA LEU A 339 0.28 12.50 17.90
C LEU A 339 0.52 11.22 18.70
N GLU A 340 0.63 10.14 17.96
CA GLU A 340 0.91 8.78 18.42
C GLU A 340 2.27 8.29 17.93
N TYR A 341 2.75 8.84 16.82
CA TYR A 341 4.01 8.48 16.23
C TYR A 341 4.70 9.69 15.62
N VAL A 342 5.99 9.85 15.96
CA VAL A 342 6.91 10.76 15.28
C VAL A 342 8.15 9.99 14.86
N GLY A 343 8.31 9.80 13.55
CA GLY A 343 9.45 9.16 12.93
C GLY A 343 10.60 10.15 12.76
N LEU A 344 11.75 9.81 13.36
CA LEU A 344 12.93 10.69 13.42
C LEU A 344 14.17 9.95 12.93
N GLY A 345 14.90 10.59 12.00
CA GLY A 345 16.09 10.02 11.37
C GLY A 345 17.20 9.63 12.35
N PRO A 346 18.13 8.75 11.95
CA PRO A 346 19.18 8.23 12.84
C PRO A 346 20.15 9.30 13.35
N GLY A 347 20.32 10.42 12.64
CA GLY A 347 21.22 11.52 13.02
C GLY A 347 20.80 12.34 14.24
N LEU A 348 19.60 12.13 14.79
CA LEU A 348 19.09 12.88 15.95
C LEU A 348 19.47 12.23 17.29
N PRO A 349 19.83 13.02 18.33
CA PRO A 349 20.21 12.49 19.63
C PRO A 349 19.11 11.62 20.25
N ARG A 350 19.50 10.48 20.84
CA ARG A 350 18.56 9.56 21.55
C ARG A 350 17.71 10.26 22.60
N ARG A 351 18.25 11.29 23.26
CA ARG A 351 17.51 12.09 24.25
C ARG A 351 16.29 12.77 23.64
N VAL A 352 16.42 13.36 22.45
CA VAL A 352 15.30 14.01 21.74
C VAL A 352 14.22 13.00 21.41
N LYS A 353 14.61 11.83 20.87
CA LYS A 353 13.67 10.75 20.54
C LYS A 353 12.90 10.25 21.77
N ARG A 354 13.58 10.11 22.92
CA ARG A 354 12.93 9.75 24.20
C ARG A 354 11.96 10.82 24.68
N SER A 355 12.28 12.09 24.53
CA SER A 355 11.38 13.18 24.92
C SER A 355 10.09 13.22 24.09
N PHE A 356 10.13 12.83 22.81
CA PHE A 356 8.90 12.61 22.04
C PHE A 356 8.08 11.47 22.64
N ALA A 357 8.69 10.31 22.87
CA ALA A 357 7.97 9.14 23.38
C ALA A 357 7.20 9.39 24.69
N THR A 358 7.65 10.32 25.54
CA THR A 358 6.93 10.71 26.77
C THR A 358 5.71 11.63 26.55
N ARG A 359 5.56 12.20 25.34
CA ARG A 359 4.48 13.13 24.98
C ARG A 359 3.48 12.57 23.96
N LEU A 360 3.79 11.42 23.37
CA LEU A 360 2.92 10.78 22.38
C LEU A 360 1.81 9.97 23.05
N ARG A 361 0.66 9.92 22.40
CA ARG A 361 -0.45 9.04 22.77
C ARG A 361 -0.12 7.59 22.39
N PRO A 362 -0.80 6.60 22.98
CA PRO A 362 -0.70 5.21 22.56
C PRO A 362 -1.08 5.05 21.08
N ASP A 363 -0.24 4.35 20.31
CA ASP A 363 -0.51 4.01 18.92
C ASP A 363 -1.72 3.08 18.82
N THR A 364 -2.74 3.49 18.07
CA THR A 364 -3.93 2.65 17.82
C THR A 364 -3.68 1.57 16.77
N GLY A 365 -2.48 1.52 16.19
CA GLY A 365 -2.05 0.49 15.25
C GLY A 365 -2.57 0.71 13.83
N ALA A 366 -2.06 -0.11 12.91
CA ALA A 366 -2.45 -0.06 11.50
C ALA A 366 -3.81 -0.72 11.25
N HIS A 367 -4.53 -0.30 10.20
CA HIS A 367 -5.79 -0.91 9.75
C HIS A 367 -5.65 -2.43 9.52
N ALA A 368 -6.74 -3.19 9.69
CA ALA A 368 -6.74 -4.66 9.60
C ALA A 368 -6.13 -5.18 8.30
N ASP A 369 -6.51 -4.62 7.15
CA ASP A 369 -5.96 -4.97 5.84
C ASP A 369 -4.44 -4.76 5.74
N LEU A 370 -3.87 -3.77 6.44
CA LEU A 370 -2.41 -3.57 6.52
C LEU A 370 -1.74 -4.57 7.46
N ARG A 371 -2.44 -4.97 8.54
CA ARG A 371 -1.96 -6.05 9.42
C ARG A 371 -1.94 -7.39 8.69
N ALA A 372 -2.93 -7.64 7.83
CA ALA A 372 -3.06 -8.85 7.04
C ALA A 372 -1.84 -9.09 6.11
N ILE A 373 -1.14 -8.03 5.71
CA ILE A 373 0.03 -8.09 4.82
C ILE A 373 1.34 -7.68 5.51
N ARG A 374 1.35 -7.49 6.84
CA ARG A 374 2.51 -6.97 7.59
C ARG A 374 3.76 -7.86 7.50
N SER A 375 3.63 -9.16 7.27
CA SER A 375 4.79 -10.04 7.04
C SER A 375 5.49 -9.75 5.69
N VAL A 376 4.78 -9.14 4.74
CA VAL A 376 5.19 -9.01 3.33
C VAL A 376 5.46 -7.55 2.91
N TYR A 377 4.92 -6.59 3.66
CA TYR A 377 5.07 -5.15 3.44
C TYR A 377 5.99 -4.58 4.52
N ARG A 378 7.28 -4.48 4.19
CA ARG A 378 8.31 -3.79 4.97
C ARG A 378 8.95 -2.72 4.12
#